data_AF-A0A8J2JVP0-F1
#
_entry.id   AF-A0A8J2JVP0-F1
#
_cell.length_a   1.000
_cell.length_b   1.000
_cell.length_c   1.000
_cell.angle_alpha   90.00
_cell.angle_beta   90.00
_cell.angle_gamma   90.00
#
_symmetry.space_group_name_H-M   'P 1'
#
loop_
_entity.id
_entity.type
_entity.pdbx_description
1 polymer ?
#
loop_
_entity_poly.entity_id
_entity_poly.type
_entity_poly.pdbx_seq_one_letter_code
_entity_poly.pdbx_strand_id
1 'polypeptide(L)'
;MASDGKPVEKLFDNYKVLTYSGQIGIVIDHSQVTKAVEAFEWSGGAEFKKTPRKIRKVGDEVIYYYESYLKILTNFPSFPNVQNS
;
A
#
# COMPACT_ATOMS: atom_id res chain seq x y z
N MET A 1 13.95 -5.82 -25.58
CA MET A 1 13.75 -4.51 -24.91
C MET A 1 12.85 -4.81 -23.72
N ALA A 2 13.35 -4.64 -22.49
CA ALA A 2 12.56 -4.91 -21.30
C ALA A 2 11.32 -4.02 -21.34
N SER A 3 10.12 -4.59 -21.17
CA SER A 3 8.94 -3.79 -20.92
C SER A 3 9.12 -3.20 -19.53
N ASP A 4 9.69 -2.00 -19.47
CA ASP A 4 9.73 -1.18 -18.28
C ASP A 4 8.31 -1.12 -17.71
N GLY A 5 8.09 -1.72 -16.54
CA GLY A 5 6.77 -1.83 -15.91
C GLY A 5 6.03 -0.50 -15.83
N LYS A 6 4.71 -0.56 -15.63
CA LYS A 6 3.85 0.64 -15.60
C LYS A 6 4.41 1.65 -14.58
N PRO A 7 4.31 2.97 -14.83
CA PRO A 7 4.86 3.97 -13.90
C PRO A 7 4.39 3.78 -12.45
N VAL A 8 3.13 3.36 -12.24
CA VAL A 8 2.57 3.07 -10.92
C VAL A 8 3.20 1.86 -10.23
N GLU A 9 3.58 0.82 -10.97
CA GLU A 9 4.27 -0.36 -10.43
C GLU A 9 5.66 0.04 -9.89
N LYS A 10 6.38 0.89 -10.65
CA LYS A 10 7.64 1.49 -10.18
C LYS A 10 7.44 2.33 -8.92
N LEU A 11 6.31 3.02 -8.75
CA LEU A 11 6.02 3.77 -7.53
C LEU A 11 5.80 2.85 -6.33
N PHE A 12 5.06 1.76 -6.49
CA PHE A 12 4.82 0.79 -5.42
C PHE A 12 6.10 0.10 -4.92
N ASP A 13 7.06 -0.13 -5.81
CA ASP A 13 8.34 -0.76 -5.42
C ASP A 13 9.31 0.19 -4.71
N ASN A 14 9.23 1.49 -4.99
CA ASN A 14 10.25 2.45 -4.57
C ASN A 14 9.77 3.45 -3.50
N TYR A 15 8.46 3.57 -3.29
CA TYR A 15 7.88 4.57 -2.39
C TYR A 15 6.77 4.00 -1.51
N LYS A 16 6.50 4.70 -0.40
CA LYS A 16 5.30 4.46 0.40
C LYS A 16 4.12 5.11 -0.33
N VAL A 17 3.20 4.29 -0.83
CA VAL A 17 2.02 4.75 -1.57
C VAL A 17 0.75 4.43 -0.80
N LEU A 18 -0.18 5.40 -0.77
CA LEU A 18 -1.53 5.22 -0.25
C LEU A 18 -2.52 5.33 -1.40
N THR A 19 -3.28 4.26 -1.66
CA THR A 19 -4.45 4.29 -2.52
C THR A 19 -5.69 4.42 -1.64
N TYR A 20 -6.57 5.37 -1.96
CA TYR A 20 -7.80 5.59 -1.21
C TYR A 20 -8.99 5.71 -2.17
N SER A 21 -10.16 5.24 -1.72
CA SER A 21 -11.43 5.40 -2.42
C SER A 21 -12.54 5.73 -1.42
N GLY A 22 -13.41 6.68 -1.75
CA GLY A 22 -14.63 6.91 -0.97
C GLY A 22 -15.62 5.76 -1.12
N GLN A 23 -16.31 5.39 -0.04
CA GLN A 23 -17.27 4.27 -0.04
C GLN A 23 -18.46 4.48 -0.99
N ILE A 24 -18.85 5.74 -1.22
CA ILE A 24 -20.03 6.14 -2.01
C ILE A 24 -19.68 6.64 -3.42
N GLY A 25 -18.44 6.44 -3.88
CA GLY A 25 -18.05 6.84 -5.24
C GLY A 25 -18.83 6.05 -6.29
N ILE A 26 -19.76 6.70 -7.00
CA ILE A 26 -20.59 6.06 -8.04
C ILE A 26 -19.82 5.83 -9.34
N VAL A 27 -18.90 6.74 -9.69
CA VAL A 27 -18.19 6.70 -10.98
C VAL A 27 -17.00 5.74 -10.95
N ILE A 28 -16.25 5.72 -9.84
CA ILE A 28 -15.18 4.77 -9.58
C ILE A 28 -15.37 4.27 -8.16
N ASP A 29 -15.92 3.06 -8.04
CA ASP A 29 -16.22 2.46 -6.75
C ASP A 29 -15.00 1.71 -6.18
N HIS A 30 -15.05 1.44 -4.87
CA HIS A 30 -13.98 0.75 -4.15
C HIS A 30 -13.59 -0.59 -4.80
N SER A 31 -14.54 -1.35 -5.36
CA SER A 31 -14.24 -2.65 -5.97
C SER A 31 -13.41 -2.51 -7.25
N GLN A 32 -13.66 -1.47 -8.06
CA GLN A 32 -12.86 -1.17 -9.24
C GLN A 32 -11.44 -0.75 -8.86
N VAL A 33 -11.30 0.11 -7.84
CA VAL A 33 -9.98 0.51 -7.32
C VAL A 33 -9.21 -0.70 -6.80
N THR A 34 -9.87 -1.56 -6.01
CA THR A 34 -9.25 -2.78 -5.46
C THR A 34 -8.76 -3.70 -6.58
N LYS A 35 -9.60 -3.99 -7.58
CA LYS A 35 -9.23 -4.82 -8.73
C LYS A 35 -8.06 -4.23 -9.51
N ALA A 36 -8.02 -2.92 -9.69
CA ALA A 36 -6.91 -2.25 -10.35
C ALA A 36 -5.60 -2.42 -9.56
N VAL A 37 -5.65 -2.19 -8.23
CA VAL A 37 -4.49 -2.38 -7.35
C VAL A 37 -3.97 -3.81 -7.38
N GLU A 38 -4.87 -4.79 -7.35
CA GLU A 38 -4.55 -6.22 -7.43
C GLU A 38 -4.00 -6.65 -8.80
N ALA A 39 -4.27 -5.90 -9.87
CA ALA A 39 -3.81 -6.20 -11.22
C ALA A 39 -2.40 -5.64 -11.52
N PHE A 40 -1.86 -4.77 -10.67
CA PHE A 40 -0.51 -4.25 -10.84
C PHE A 40 0.55 -5.28 -10.41
N GLU A 41 1.61 -5.38 -11.20
CA GLU A 41 2.73 -6.28 -10.94
C GLU A 41 3.85 -5.52 -10.22
N TRP A 42 4.00 -5.77 -8.92
CA TRP A 42 5.05 -5.17 -8.08
C TRP A 42 5.52 -6.15 -7.01
N SER A 43 6.69 -5.89 -6.41
CA SER A 43 7.42 -6.88 -5.61
C SER A 43 6.73 -7.34 -4.32
N GLY A 44 5.73 -6.61 -3.83
CA GLY A 44 4.92 -7.00 -2.66
C GLY A 44 3.45 -7.29 -2.99
N GLY A 45 3.08 -7.34 -4.28
CA GLY A 45 1.69 -7.48 -4.70
C GLY A 45 1.06 -8.82 -4.31
N ALA A 46 1.84 -9.90 -4.32
CA ALA A 46 1.37 -11.23 -3.94
C ALA A 46 1.03 -11.34 -2.44
N GLU A 47 1.82 -10.68 -1.59
CA GLU A 47 1.61 -10.61 -0.15
C GLU A 47 0.51 -9.61 0.21
N PHE A 48 0.43 -8.47 -0.49
CA PHE A 48 -0.63 -7.50 -0.29
C PHE A 48 -2.02 -8.13 -0.48
N LYS A 49 -2.20 -8.96 -1.53
CA LYS A 49 -3.45 -9.73 -1.77
C LYS A 49 -3.87 -10.65 -0.62
N LYS A 50 -2.94 -11.07 0.23
CA LYS A 50 -3.18 -11.94 1.38
C LYS A 50 -3.40 -11.15 2.67
N THR A 51 -3.22 -9.83 2.62
CA THR A 51 -3.30 -8.98 3.81
C THR A 51 -4.76 -8.85 4.24
N PRO A 52 -5.09 -9.15 5.51
CA PRO A 52 -6.45 -9.00 5.99
C PRO A 52 -6.83 -7.52 6.09
N ARG A 53 -8.08 -7.22 5.74
CA ARG A 53 -8.68 -5.90 5.94
C ARG A 53 -8.81 -5.59 7.41
N LYS A 54 -8.36 -4.39 7.80
CA LYS A 54 -8.42 -3.86 9.16
C LYS A 54 -9.41 -2.70 9.23
N ILE A 55 -9.93 -2.47 10.44
CA ILE A 55 -10.87 -1.38 10.73
C ILE A 55 -10.15 -0.33 11.57
N ARG A 56 -10.28 0.94 11.21
CA ARG A 56 -9.88 2.06 12.07
C ARG A 56 -11.11 2.67 12.72
N LYS A 57 -11.08 2.76 14.05
CA LYS A 57 -12.08 3.44 14.87
C LYS A 57 -11.49 4.62 15.63
N VAL A 58 -12.32 5.62 15.92
CA VAL A 58 -12.05 6.71 16.87
C VAL A 58 -13.20 6.73 17.87
N GLY A 59 -12.93 6.36 19.12
CA GLY A 59 -13.99 5.96 20.05
C GLY A 59 -14.73 4.73 19.53
N ASP A 60 -16.06 4.79 19.52
CA ASP A 60 -16.93 3.72 19.00
C ASP A 60 -17.25 3.86 17.51
N GLU A 61 -16.85 4.97 16.88
CA GLU A 61 -17.15 5.26 15.48
C GLU A 61 -16.13 4.61 14.53
N VAL A 62 -16.64 3.95 13.48
CA VAL A 62 -15.81 3.43 12.38
C VAL A 62 -15.51 4.56 11.40
N ILE A 63 -14.22 4.86 11.22
CA ILE A 63 -13.79 5.94 10.32
C ILE A 63 -13.47 5.40 8.93
N TYR A 64 -12.70 4.32 8.85
CA TYR A 64 -12.35 3.69 7.57
C TYR A 64 -11.87 2.24 7.72
N TYR A 65 -11.86 1.54 6.60
CA TYR A 65 -11.22 0.24 6.44
C TYR A 65 -9.91 0.42 5.68
N TYR A 66 -8.89 -0.38 6.00
CA TYR A 66 -7.61 -0.31 5.32
C TYR A 66 -6.92 -1.67 5.24
N GLU A 67 -6.10 -1.81 4.21
CA GLU A 67 -5.17 -2.91 4.01
C GLU A 67 -3.78 -2.28 3.87
N SER A 68 -2.76 -2.91 4.45
CA SER A 68 -1.41 -2.34 4.47
C SER A 68 -0.38 -3.44 4.34
N TYR A 69 0.48 -3.33 3.34
CA TYR A 69 1.67 -4.14 3.23
C TYR A 69 2.90 -3.26 3.43
N LEU A 70 3.83 -3.74 4.26
CA LEU A 70 5.14 -3.14 4.43
C LEU A 70 6.18 -4.19 4.07
N LYS A 71 6.95 -3.91 3.04
CA LYS A 71 8.16 -4.68 2.74
C LYS A 71 9.16 -4.40 3.85
N ILE A 72 9.37 -5.37 4.74
CA ILE A 72 10.49 -5.33 5.68
C ILE A 72 11.74 -5.58 4.86
N LEU A 73 12.47 -4.51 4.53
CA LEU A 73 13.80 -4.65 3.95
C LEU A 73 14.70 -5.19 5.06
N THR A 74 15.11 -6.45 4.95
CA THR A 74 16.02 -7.12 5.89
C THR A 74 17.42 -6.50 5.92
N ASN A 75 17.70 -5.53 5.04
CA ASN A 75 18.98 -4.83 4.91
C ASN A 75 18.84 -3.30 5.01
N PHE A 76 18.08 -2.78 5.98
CA PHE A 76 18.26 -1.38 6.35
C PHE A 76 19.61 -1.22 7.06
N PRO A 77 20.56 -0.41 6.56
CA PRO A 77 21.73 -0.06 7.34
C PRO A 77 21.25 0.58 8.64
N SER A 78 21.75 0.08 9.77
CA SER A 78 21.50 0.70 11.06
C SER A 78 21.91 2.17 10.98
N PHE A 79 20.97 3.06 11.27
CA PHE A 79 21.31 4.48 11.39
C PHE A 79 22.35 4.60 12.52
N PRO A 80 23.50 5.23 12.29
CA PRO A 80 24.47 5.44 13.36
C PRO A 80 23.81 6.26 14.46
N ASN A 81 23.93 5.77 15.70
CA ASN A 81 23.48 6.48 16.89
C ASN A 81 24.10 7.88 16.89
N VAL A 82 23.26 8.91 16.75
CA VAL A 82 23.66 10.28 17.07
C VAL A 82 23.71 10.35 18.59
N GLN A 83 24.90 10.09 19.15
CA GLN A 83 25.22 10.42 20.53
C GLN A 83 25.23 11.95 20.62
N ASN A 84 24.20 12.50 21.27
CA ASN A 84 24.15 13.93 21.55
C ASN A 84 25.29 14.29 22.50
N SER A 85 26.21 15.15 22.03
CA SER A 85 27.22 15.86 22.81
C SER A 85 26.66 17.14 23.40
#